data_AF-A0A3D0M9W5-F1
#
_entry.id   AF-A0A3D0M9W5-F1
#
_cell.length_a   1.000
_cell.length_b   1.000
_cell.length_c   1.000
_cell.angle_alpha   90.00
_cell.angle_beta   90.00
_cell.angle_gamma   90.00
#
_symmetry.space_group_name_H-M   'P 1'
#
loop_
_entity.id
_entity.type
_entity.pdbx_description
1 polymer ?
#
loop_
_entity_poly.entity_id
_entity_poly.type
_entity_poly.pdbx_seq_one_letter_code
_entity_poly.pdbx_strand_id
1 'polypeptide(L)'
;MISASVQSILKKHYTKYGTLMSLPDHYVFQINDTHPAMVIPEMMRLMLDEYGMTWDDAWNVTTHTVAYTNHTVMVEALERWPEDLIKKIVPRVYQIICEINRRFCEHLWTIFPNDWDRINKMSIVQNGEVRMANLAIVGSFSVNGVSELHSQILKDDCFHDFYIDTPDKFRNVTNGITYRRWLGQSNPGLADLITESIGSGWLKDPEELSKLMNFTGDSAFLEQFERIKHENKVRLANYLKQEVGVSIDTHSLFDVQAKRLHEYKRQLMNVIHILRYYFEL
;
A
#
# COMPACT_ATOMS: atom_id res chain seq x y z
N MET A 1 10.39 14.43 -5.79
CA MET A 1 10.47 12.96 -5.85
C MET A 1 9.94 12.43 -7.18
N ILE A 2 8.63 12.54 -7.43
CA ILE A 2 7.94 11.98 -8.61
C ILE A 2 8.61 12.36 -9.93
N SER A 3 8.72 13.67 -10.24
CA SER A 3 9.30 14.14 -11.50
C SER A 3 10.73 13.64 -11.72
N ALA A 4 11.58 13.65 -10.69
CA ALA A 4 12.95 13.15 -10.79
C ALA A 4 13.01 11.66 -11.16
N SER A 5 12.14 10.84 -10.54
CA SER A 5 12.05 9.40 -10.83
C SER A 5 11.57 9.14 -12.26
N VAL A 6 10.52 9.84 -12.71
CA VAL A 6 9.98 9.68 -14.07
C VAL A 6 11.00 10.10 -15.11
N GLN A 7 11.61 11.29 -14.98
CA GLN A 7 12.64 11.76 -15.91
C GLN A 7 13.81 10.78 -16.02
N SER A 8 14.26 10.22 -14.89
CA SER A 8 15.35 9.23 -14.89
C SER A 8 14.98 7.96 -15.67
N ILE A 9 13.78 7.43 -15.46
CA ILE A 9 13.29 6.22 -16.12
C ILE A 9 13.05 6.46 -17.61
N LEU A 10 12.32 7.53 -17.97
CA LEU A 10 12.04 7.86 -19.36
C LEU A 10 13.33 8.10 -20.16
N LYS A 11 14.28 8.85 -19.58
CA LYS A 11 15.59 9.07 -20.22
C LYS A 11 16.33 7.75 -20.43
N LYS A 12 16.42 6.91 -19.40
CA LYS A 12 17.11 5.60 -19.49
C LYS A 12 16.47 4.69 -20.53
N HIS A 13 15.14 4.65 -20.58
CA HIS A 13 14.39 3.87 -21.56
C HIS A 13 14.61 4.40 -22.97
N TYR A 14 14.42 5.70 -23.18
CA TYR A 14 14.57 6.33 -24.48
C TYR A 14 15.99 6.20 -25.04
N THR A 15 17.03 6.38 -24.20
CA THR A 15 18.42 6.15 -24.62
C THR A 15 18.67 4.71 -25.08
N LYS A 16 17.98 3.73 -24.48
CA LYS A 16 18.17 2.32 -24.82
C LYS A 16 17.35 1.86 -26.04
N TYR A 17 16.11 2.33 -26.18
CA TYR A 17 15.16 1.80 -27.17
C TYR A 17 14.76 2.80 -28.26
N GLY A 18 15.13 4.08 -28.13
CA GLY A 18 14.81 5.13 -29.11
C GLY A 18 13.33 5.56 -29.17
N THR A 19 12.47 4.96 -28.35
CA THR A 19 11.04 5.27 -28.27
C THR A 19 10.52 5.05 -26.86
N LEU A 20 9.47 5.78 -26.47
CA LEU A 20 8.73 5.56 -25.22
C LEU A 20 7.53 4.64 -25.40
N MET A 21 7.15 4.27 -26.63
CA MET A 21 5.98 3.41 -26.88
C MET A 21 6.11 2.02 -26.24
N SER A 22 7.33 1.49 -26.16
CA SER A 22 7.64 0.20 -25.53
C SER A 22 7.92 0.30 -24.02
N LEU A 23 7.66 1.45 -23.39
CA LEU A 23 7.86 1.60 -21.94
C LEU A 23 7.04 0.58 -21.12
N PRO A 24 5.76 0.28 -21.45
CA PRO A 24 4.96 -0.69 -20.70
C PRO A 24 5.53 -2.12 -20.71
N ASP A 25 6.31 -2.48 -21.75
CA ASP A 25 6.92 -3.82 -21.86
C ASP A 25 8.11 -4.01 -20.89
N HIS A 26 8.59 -2.93 -20.29
CA HIS A 26 9.85 -2.91 -19.55
C HIS A 26 9.74 -2.30 -18.15
N TYR A 27 8.74 -1.45 -17.91
CA TYR A 27 8.60 -0.71 -16.66
C TYR A 27 7.16 -0.76 -16.14
N VAL A 28 7.03 -0.77 -14.82
CA VAL A 28 5.76 -0.53 -14.12
C VAL A 28 6.02 0.46 -12.99
N PHE A 29 5.19 1.50 -12.89
CA PHE A 29 5.16 2.43 -11.78
C PHE A 29 4.05 2.04 -10.81
N GLN A 30 4.42 1.51 -9.64
CA GLN A 30 3.45 1.23 -8.58
C GLN A 30 3.26 2.47 -7.69
N ILE A 31 2.06 3.01 -7.69
CA ILE A 31 1.59 4.04 -6.78
C ILE A 31 1.13 3.35 -5.49
N ASN A 32 1.71 3.72 -4.33
CA ASN A 32 1.26 3.26 -3.02
C ASN A 32 0.54 4.41 -2.29
N ASP A 33 -0.75 4.22 -2.01
CA ASP A 33 -1.70 5.28 -1.64
C ASP A 33 -1.74 6.43 -2.67
N THR A 34 -2.24 7.61 -2.31
CA THR A 34 -2.47 8.70 -3.28
C THR A 34 -1.27 9.63 -3.45
N HIS A 35 -0.29 9.59 -2.54
CA HIS A 35 0.83 10.53 -2.52
C HIS A 35 1.59 10.65 -3.86
N PRO A 36 1.86 9.54 -4.59
CA PRO A 36 2.53 9.60 -5.87
C PRO A 36 1.60 9.69 -7.09
N ALA A 37 0.30 9.93 -6.94
CA ALA A 37 -0.66 9.94 -8.07
C ALA A 37 -0.32 10.98 -9.15
N MET A 38 0.43 12.04 -8.81
CA MET A 38 0.96 13.02 -9.78
C MET A 38 1.96 12.40 -10.79
N VAL A 39 2.37 11.14 -10.61
CA VAL A 39 3.17 10.42 -11.62
C VAL A 39 2.45 10.35 -12.97
N ILE A 40 1.12 10.20 -12.95
CA ILE A 40 0.29 10.10 -14.15
C ILE A 40 0.38 11.38 -15.00
N PRO A 41 0.01 12.57 -14.49
CA PRO A 41 0.06 13.78 -15.30
C PRO A 41 1.51 14.27 -15.54
N GLU A 42 2.50 13.90 -14.71
CA GLU A 42 3.91 14.23 -14.98
C GLU A 42 4.50 13.36 -16.11
N MET A 43 4.15 12.06 -16.17
CA MET A 43 4.49 11.20 -17.31
C MET A 43 3.90 11.77 -18.60
N MET A 44 2.62 12.13 -18.57
CA MET A 44 1.95 12.79 -19.69
C MET A 44 2.67 14.09 -20.08
N ARG A 45 3.01 14.95 -19.12
CA ARG A 45 3.71 16.22 -19.40
C ARG A 45 5.01 15.98 -20.12
N LEU A 46 5.86 15.09 -19.59
CA LEU A 46 7.16 14.79 -20.19
C LEU A 46 6.99 14.24 -21.61
N MET A 47 6.12 13.26 -21.80
CA MET A 47 5.91 12.63 -23.11
C MET A 47 5.36 13.60 -24.16
N LEU A 48 4.44 14.48 -23.78
CA LEU A 48 3.86 15.49 -24.66
C LEU A 48 4.85 16.62 -24.96
N ASP A 49 5.39 17.23 -23.90
CA ASP A 49 6.08 18.52 -24.01
C ASP A 49 7.57 18.35 -24.35
N GLU A 50 8.20 17.23 -23.94
CA GLU A 50 9.65 17.01 -24.12
C GLU A 50 9.97 15.93 -25.16
N TYR A 51 9.10 14.92 -25.33
CA TYR A 51 9.28 13.86 -26.32
C TYR A 51 8.36 13.99 -27.55
N GLY A 52 7.47 14.99 -27.58
CA GLY A 52 6.64 15.30 -28.74
C GLY A 52 5.61 14.23 -29.11
N MET A 53 5.21 13.38 -28.17
CA MET A 53 4.19 12.36 -28.39
C MET A 53 2.81 13.00 -28.56
N THR A 54 1.90 12.30 -29.21
CA THR A 54 0.49 12.70 -29.22
C THR A 54 -0.16 12.43 -27.85
N TRP A 55 -1.31 13.05 -27.59
CA TRP A 55 -2.09 12.76 -26.37
C TRP A 55 -2.42 11.27 -26.26
N ASP A 56 -2.93 10.68 -27.34
CA ASP A 56 -3.42 9.31 -27.32
C ASP A 56 -2.27 8.30 -27.14
N ASP A 57 -1.11 8.54 -27.77
CA ASP A 57 0.09 7.71 -27.56
C ASP A 57 0.62 7.82 -26.12
N ALA A 58 0.75 9.05 -25.61
CA ALA A 58 1.24 9.29 -24.25
C ALA A 58 0.28 8.72 -23.19
N TRP A 59 -1.03 8.86 -23.41
CA TRP A 59 -2.05 8.32 -22.53
C TRP A 59 -2.02 6.79 -22.53
N ASN A 60 -1.94 6.18 -23.72
CA ASN A 60 -1.81 4.74 -23.86
C ASN A 60 -0.57 4.20 -23.12
N VAL A 61 0.59 4.84 -23.27
CA VAL A 61 1.80 4.45 -22.52
C VAL A 61 1.57 4.62 -21.01
N THR A 62 1.04 5.75 -20.57
CA THR A 62 0.82 6.04 -19.15
C THR A 62 -0.10 5.00 -18.52
N THR A 63 -1.27 4.76 -19.10
CA THR A 63 -2.27 3.85 -18.52
C THR A 63 -1.80 2.41 -18.49
N HIS A 64 -0.90 1.98 -19.40
CA HIS A 64 -0.34 0.63 -19.39
C HIS A 64 0.93 0.48 -18.56
N THR A 65 1.50 1.57 -18.04
CA THR A 65 2.73 1.53 -17.22
C THR A 65 2.44 1.77 -15.74
N VAL A 66 1.29 2.35 -15.37
CA VAL A 66 0.99 2.74 -13.99
C VAL A 66 0.00 1.79 -13.31
N ALA A 67 0.28 1.41 -12.07
CA ALA A 67 -0.59 0.60 -11.20
C ALA A 67 -0.78 1.30 -9.84
N TYR A 68 -1.91 1.06 -9.18
CA TYR A 68 -2.29 1.71 -7.93
C TYR A 68 -2.65 0.70 -6.83
N THR A 69 -2.00 0.83 -5.66
CA THR A 69 -2.40 0.15 -4.42
C THR A 69 -3.07 1.13 -3.48
N ASN A 70 -4.28 0.83 -3.03
CA ASN A 70 -4.94 1.53 -1.95
C ASN A 70 -4.71 0.80 -0.61
N HIS A 71 -4.33 1.52 0.45
CA HIS A 71 -4.10 0.95 1.79
C HIS A 71 -5.14 1.38 2.84
N THR A 72 -6.23 2.04 2.44
CA THR A 72 -7.20 2.62 3.38
C THR A 72 -8.61 2.71 2.81
N VAL A 73 -9.58 2.29 3.62
CA VAL A 73 -11.02 2.48 3.37
C VAL A 73 -11.55 3.81 3.94
N MET A 74 -10.74 4.53 4.74
CA MET A 74 -11.13 5.81 5.30
C MET A 74 -11.09 6.89 4.22
N VAL A 75 -12.24 7.49 3.95
CA VAL A 75 -12.42 8.52 2.90
C VAL A 75 -11.57 9.75 3.21
N GLU A 76 -11.38 10.07 4.48
CA GLU A 76 -10.56 11.19 4.96
C GLU A 76 -9.08 11.03 4.61
N ALA A 77 -8.63 9.79 4.38
CA ALA A 77 -7.26 9.49 4.01
C ALA A 77 -7.04 9.52 2.47
N LEU A 78 -8.11 9.68 1.68
CA LEU A 78 -8.00 9.84 0.23
C LEU A 78 -7.74 11.32 -0.08
N GLU A 79 -6.49 11.63 -0.43
CA GLU A 79 -6.03 13.01 -0.60
C GLU A 79 -6.86 13.79 -1.63
N ARG A 80 -7.25 15.00 -1.23
CA ARG A 80 -7.87 16.01 -2.08
C ARG A 80 -7.07 17.30 -1.96
N TRP A 81 -6.87 17.97 -3.08
CA TRP A 81 -6.08 19.20 -3.13
C TRP A 81 -6.89 20.32 -3.75
N PRO A 82 -6.88 21.54 -3.17
CA PRO A 82 -7.48 22.70 -3.81
C PRO A 82 -6.89 22.92 -5.20
N GLU A 83 -7.75 23.09 -6.20
CA GLU A 83 -7.36 23.31 -7.60
C GLU A 83 -6.43 24.51 -7.75
N ASP A 84 -6.76 25.62 -7.06
CA ASP A 84 -5.96 26.85 -7.09
C ASP A 84 -4.52 26.62 -6.60
N LEU A 85 -4.33 25.72 -5.64
CA LEU A 85 -3.00 25.36 -5.15
C LEU A 85 -2.20 24.63 -6.23
N ILE A 86 -2.79 23.61 -6.86
CA ILE A 86 -2.12 22.84 -7.93
C ILE A 86 -1.84 23.76 -9.13
N LYS A 87 -2.82 24.57 -9.54
CA LYS A 87 -2.71 25.54 -10.62
C LYS A 87 -1.57 26.53 -10.39
N LYS A 88 -1.36 26.98 -9.14
CA LYS A 88 -0.27 27.89 -8.77
C LYS A 88 1.10 27.23 -8.78
N ILE A 89 1.21 25.99 -8.29
CA ILE A 89 2.51 25.31 -8.11
C ILE A 89 2.97 24.61 -9.39
N VAL A 90 2.07 23.90 -10.08
CA VAL A 90 2.37 23.09 -11.27
C VAL A 90 1.31 23.33 -12.38
N PRO A 91 1.26 24.52 -12.98
CA PRO A 91 0.18 24.94 -13.89
C PRO A 91 0.02 24.03 -15.11
N ARG A 92 1.13 23.55 -15.70
CA ARG A 92 1.07 22.64 -16.85
C ARG A 92 0.51 21.27 -16.49
N VAL A 93 0.90 20.74 -15.33
CA VAL A 93 0.38 19.47 -14.82
C VAL A 93 -1.11 19.59 -14.50
N TYR A 94 -1.56 20.73 -13.96
CA TYR A 94 -2.98 21.00 -13.76
C TYR A 94 -3.78 21.00 -15.08
N GLN A 95 -3.26 21.61 -16.15
CA GLN A 95 -3.91 21.56 -17.47
C GLN A 95 -4.10 20.11 -17.95
N ILE A 96 -3.09 19.27 -17.75
CA ILE A 96 -3.14 17.84 -18.11
C ILE A 96 -4.18 17.11 -17.25
N ILE A 97 -4.22 17.37 -15.94
CA ILE A 97 -5.26 16.81 -15.05
C ILE A 97 -6.66 17.19 -15.54
N CYS A 98 -6.87 18.44 -15.93
CA CYS A 98 -8.15 18.91 -16.46
C CYS A 98 -8.53 18.19 -17.76
N GLU A 99 -7.57 17.97 -18.65
CA GLU A 99 -7.80 17.25 -19.91
C GLU A 99 -8.09 15.76 -19.68
N ILE A 100 -7.39 15.11 -18.74
CA ILE A 100 -7.73 13.74 -18.29
C ILE A 100 -9.17 13.72 -17.75
N ASN A 101 -9.52 14.68 -16.89
CA ASN A 101 -10.87 14.79 -16.33
C ASN A 101 -11.94 14.96 -17.40
N ARG A 102 -11.72 15.86 -18.37
CA ARG A 102 -12.65 16.12 -19.48
C ARG A 102 -12.91 14.85 -20.29
N ARG A 103 -11.85 14.19 -20.77
CA ARG A 103 -11.96 12.96 -21.57
C ARG A 103 -12.58 11.82 -20.78
N PHE A 104 -12.27 11.69 -19.50
CA PHE A 104 -12.86 10.67 -18.64
C PHE A 104 -14.35 10.92 -18.40
N CYS A 105 -14.77 12.16 -18.15
CA CYS A 105 -16.18 12.50 -18.01
C CYS A 105 -16.96 12.26 -19.31
N GLU A 106 -16.36 12.52 -20.47
CA GLU A 106 -16.94 12.20 -21.78
C GLU A 106 -17.13 10.69 -21.94
N HIS A 107 -16.13 9.88 -21.60
CA HIS A 107 -16.26 8.42 -21.56
C HIS A 107 -17.39 8.00 -20.62
N LEU A 108 -17.42 8.48 -19.37
CA LEU A 108 -18.46 8.11 -18.41
C LEU A 108 -19.86 8.53 -18.86
N TRP A 109 -20.00 9.64 -19.58
CA TRP A 109 -21.29 10.04 -20.18
C TRP A 109 -21.80 9.02 -21.21
N THR A 110 -20.89 8.35 -21.94
CA THR A 110 -21.28 7.26 -22.85
C THR A 110 -21.69 5.99 -22.13
N ILE A 111 -21.09 5.70 -20.97
CA ILE A 111 -21.35 4.47 -20.19
C ILE A 111 -22.59 4.63 -19.27
N PHE A 112 -22.76 5.80 -18.68
CA PHE A 112 -23.80 6.12 -17.70
C PHE A 112 -24.60 7.37 -18.14
N PRO A 113 -25.36 7.28 -19.25
CA PRO A 113 -26.06 8.44 -19.81
C PRO A 113 -27.07 9.02 -18.81
N ASN A 114 -27.00 10.34 -18.60
CA ASN A 114 -27.83 11.11 -17.67
C ASN A 114 -27.63 10.83 -16.16
N ASP A 115 -26.65 10.02 -15.75
CA ASP A 115 -26.31 9.82 -14.33
C ASP A 115 -25.23 10.81 -13.88
N TRP A 116 -25.62 12.09 -13.79
CA TRP A 116 -24.70 13.15 -13.38
C TRP A 116 -24.13 12.93 -11.98
N ASP A 117 -24.90 12.38 -11.05
CA ASP A 117 -24.45 12.16 -9.67
C ASP A 117 -23.30 11.15 -9.62
N ARG A 118 -23.39 10.05 -10.38
CA ARG A 118 -22.32 9.06 -10.51
C ARG A 118 -21.08 9.65 -11.17
N ILE A 119 -21.25 10.31 -12.32
CA ILE A 119 -20.14 10.94 -13.06
C ILE A 119 -19.42 11.94 -12.16
N ASN A 120 -20.18 12.72 -11.39
CA ASN A 120 -19.64 13.70 -10.48
C ASN A 120 -18.79 13.05 -9.37
N LYS A 121 -19.25 11.94 -8.77
CA LYS A 121 -18.47 11.18 -7.78
C LYS A 121 -17.17 10.63 -8.37
N MET A 122 -17.20 10.16 -9.61
CA MET A 122 -16.05 9.57 -10.30
C MET A 122 -15.08 10.61 -10.88
N SER A 123 -15.52 11.86 -11.08
CA SER A 123 -14.68 12.92 -11.65
C SER A 123 -13.40 13.15 -10.84
N ILE A 124 -12.32 13.49 -11.53
CA ILE A 124 -11.01 13.79 -10.94
C ILE A 124 -11.01 15.20 -10.37
N VAL A 125 -11.67 16.13 -11.05
CA VAL A 125 -11.73 17.55 -10.67
C VAL A 125 -13.19 17.89 -10.35
N GLN A 126 -13.45 18.28 -9.11
CA GLN A 126 -14.78 18.64 -8.64
C GLN A 126 -14.73 19.68 -7.51
N ASN A 127 -15.66 20.65 -7.52
CA ASN A 127 -15.90 21.58 -6.42
C ASN A 127 -14.65 22.35 -5.97
N GLY A 128 -13.75 22.70 -6.90
CA GLY A 128 -12.51 23.39 -6.54
C GLY A 128 -11.42 22.45 -6.00
N GLU A 129 -11.59 21.12 -6.11
CA GLU A 129 -10.63 20.12 -5.64
C GLU A 129 -10.22 19.12 -6.72
N VAL A 130 -8.97 18.65 -6.64
CA VAL A 130 -8.46 17.49 -7.38
C VAL A 130 -8.43 16.28 -6.45
N ARG A 131 -9.10 15.20 -6.86
CA ARG A 131 -9.21 13.93 -6.12
C ARG A 131 -8.15 12.94 -6.58
N MET A 132 -7.15 12.76 -5.73
CA MET A 132 -5.94 12.00 -6.10
C MET A 132 -6.21 10.50 -6.25
N ALA A 133 -7.15 9.95 -5.47
CA ALA A 133 -7.58 8.55 -5.63
C ALA A 133 -8.24 8.32 -6.99
N ASN A 134 -9.14 9.22 -7.41
CA ASN A 134 -9.82 9.14 -8.70
C ASN A 134 -8.79 9.25 -9.84
N LEU A 135 -7.85 10.20 -9.76
CA LEU A 135 -6.74 10.32 -10.72
C LEU A 135 -5.94 9.01 -10.80
N ALA A 136 -5.57 8.42 -9.66
CA ALA A 136 -4.81 7.18 -9.60
C ALA A 136 -5.56 6.00 -10.23
N ILE A 137 -6.85 5.85 -9.97
CA ILE A 137 -7.69 4.78 -10.55
C ILE A 137 -7.83 4.95 -12.06
N VAL A 138 -8.09 6.17 -12.53
CA VAL A 138 -8.29 6.46 -13.96
C VAL A 138 -7.00 6.24 -14.74
N GLY A 139 -5.86 6.72 -14.23
CA GLY A 139 -4.57 6.63 -14.91
C GLY A 139 -3.81 5.31 -14.76
N SER A 140 -4.38 4.29 -14.10
CA SER A 140 -3.71 3.00 -13.87
C SER A 140 -4.36 1.84 -14.62
N PHE A 141 -3.59 0.82 -15.04
CA PHE A 141 -4.12 -0.44 -15.59
C PHE A 141 -4.50 -1.46 -14.50
N SER A 142 -4.10 -1.22 -13.26
CA SER A 142 -4.36 -2.12 -12.13
C SER A 142 -4.65 -1.30 -10.87
N VAL A 143 -5.65 -1.74 -10.11
CA VAL A 143 -5.98 -1.22 -8.78
C VAL A 143 -6.04 -2.41 -7.83
N ASN A 144 -5.30 -2.39 -6.73
CA ASN A 144 -5.37 -3.47 -5.75
C ASN A 144 -5.54 -2.99 -4.31
N GLY A 145 -6.28 -3.78 -3.54
CA GLY A 145 -6.28 -3.70 -2.08
C GLY A 145 -5.18 -4.58 -1.47
N VAL A 146 -5.11 -4.55 -0.14
CA VAL A 146 -4.01 -5.13 0.66
C VAL A 146 -4.41 -6.31 1.54
N SER A 147 -5.68 -6.72 1.45
CA SER A 147 -6.25 -7.95 1.99
C SER A 147 -7.53 -8.26 1.22
N GLU A 148 -8.01 -9.50 1.30
CA GLU A 148 -9.23 -9.90 0.60
C GLU A 148 -10.45 -9.06 1.02
N LEU A 149 -10.71 -8.96 2.33
CA LEU A 149 -11.79 -8.13 2.85
C LEU A 149 -11.63 -6.66 2.46
N HIS A 150 -10.42 -6.12 2.52
CA HIS A 150 -10.16 -4.74 2.11
C HIS A 150 -10.48 -4.54 0.63
N SER A 151 -10.00 -5.45 -0.23
CA SER A 151 -10.26 -5.40 -1.66
C SER A 151 -11.75 -5.54 -1.99
N GLN A 152 -12.50 -6.31 -1.19
CA GLN A 152 -13.95 -6.43 -1.33
C GLN A 152 -14.66 -5.12 -0.99
N ILE A 153 -14.30 -4.47 0.12
CA ILE A 153 -14.84 -3.14 0.49
C ILE A 153 -14.54 -2.09 -0.58
N LEU A 154 -13.37 -2.15 -1.22
CA LEU A 154 -13.06 -1.24 -2.34
C LEU A 154 -14.03 -1.42 -3.52
N LYS A 155 -14.41 -2.66 -3.83
CA LYS A 155 -15.30 -3.00 -4.97
C LYS A 155 -16.77 -2.74 -4.65
N ASP A 156 -17.18 -3.01 -3.42
CA ASP A 156 -18.60 -2.93 -3.03
C ASP A 156 -18.99 -1.53 -2.59
N ASP A 157 -18.06 -0.78 -1.98
CA ASP A 157 -18.36 0.51 -1.36
C ASP A 157 -17.49 1.65 -1.91
N CYS A 158 -16.18 1.66 -1.62
CA CYS A 158 -15.35 2.87 -1.79
C CYS A 158 -15.21 3.32 -3.25
N PHE A 159 -15.03 2.36 -4.16
CA PHE A 159 -14.77 2.58 -5.59
C PHE A 159 -15.75 1.79 -6.46
N HIS A 160 -16.95 1.54 -5.96
CA HIS A 160 -17.96 0.72 -6.63
C HIS A 160 -18.24 1.16 -8.07
N ASP A 161 -18.44 2.46 -8.29
CA ASP A 161 -18.73 2.99 -9.63
C ASP A 161 -17.55 2.79 -10.60
N PHE A 162 -16.30 2.87 -10.12
CA PHE A 162 -15.12 2.55 -10.93
C PHE A 162 -14.99 1.05 -11.21
N TYR A 163 -15.40 0.20 -10.26
CA TYR A 163 -15.42 -1.24 -10.45
C TYR A 163 -16.46 -1.66 -11.48
N ILE A 164 -17.63 -1.00 -11.54
CA ILE A 164 -18.63 -1.21 -12.60
C ILE A 164 -18.06 -0.86 -13.98
N ASP A 165 -17.36 0.27 -14.10
CA ASP A 165 -16.78 0.73 -15.38
C ASP A 165 -15.59 -0.16 -15.84
N THR A 166 -14.70 -0.55 -14.93
CA THR A 166 -13.49 -1.33 -15.26
C THR A 166 -13.23 -2.48 -14.28
N PRO A 167 -14.08 -3.54 -14.28
CA PRO A 167 -14.00 -4.60 -13.27
C PRO A 167 -12.67 -5.36 -13.29
N ASP A 168 -12.11 -5.60 -14.48
CA ASP A 168 -10.85 -6.33 -14.67
C ASP A 168 -9.62 -5.61 -14.10
N LYS A 169 -9.76 -4.31 -13.77
CA LYS A 169 -8.70 -3.50 -13.15
C LYS A 169 -8.50 -3.87 -11.67
N PHE A 170 -9.55 -4.34 -10.98
CA PHE A 170 -9.54 -4.49 -9.52
C PHE A 170 -9.06 -5.87 -9.06
N ARG A 171 -7.97 -5.89 -8.30
CA ARG A 171 -7.27 -7.10 -7.83
C ARG A 171 -7.07 -7.08 -6.31
N ASN A 172 -6.64 -8.21 -5.76
CA ASN A 172 -6.20 -8.32 -4.37
C ASN A 172 -4.75 -8.77 -4.30
N VAL A 173 -3.94 -8.10 -3.49
CA VAL A 173 -2.60 -8.56 -3.13
C VAL A 173 -2.45 -8.42 -1.62
N THR A 174 -2.59 -9.53 -0.89
CA THR A 174 -2.51 -9.51 0.57
C THR A 174 -1.11 -9.09 1.03
N ASN A 175 -1.05 -8.12 1.96
CA ASN A 175 0.21 -7.65 2.53
C ASN A 175 1.01 -8.80 3.15
N GLY A 176 2.33 -8.74 3.01
CA GLY A 176 3.26 -9.67 3.61
C GLY A 176 4.34 -8.96 4.42
N ILE A 177 5.09 -9.76 5.19
CA ILE A 177 6.30 -9.34 5.87
C ILE A 177 7.48 -10.19 5.39
N THR A 178 8.69 -9.61 5.40
CA THR A 178 9.89 -10.40 5.11
C THR A 178 10.34 -11.20 6.33
N TYR A 179 10.35 -12.52 6.21
CA TYR A 179 10.79 -13.44 7.27
C TYR A 179 12.28 -13.30 7.58
N ARG A 180 13.09 -12.78 6.64
CA ARG A 180 14.51 -12.51 6.88
C ARG A 180 14.71 -11.54 8.04
N ARG A 181 13.94 -10.45 8.07
CA ARG A 181 14.04 -9.44 9.14
C ARG A 181 13.20 -9.82 10.35
N TRP A 182 11.94 -10.20 10.13
CA TRP A 182 10.93 -10.34 11.19
C TRP A 182 10.92 -11.71 11.88
N LEU A 183 11.76 -12.64 11.45
CA LEU A 183 11.99 -13.91 12.13
C LEU A 183 13.48 -14.23 12.20
N GLY A 184 14.16 -14.33 11.05
CA GLY A 184 15.58 -14.71 10.96
C GLY A 184 16.51 -13.78 11.75
N GLN A 185 16.39 -12.46 11.54
CA GLN A 185 17.24 -11.48 12.23
C GLN A 185 16.72 -11.15 13.63
N SER A 186 15.40 -10.95 13.79
CA SER A 186 14.83 -10.47 15.05
C SER A 186 14.77 -11.53 16.15
N ASN A 187 14.79 -12.81 15.80
CA ASN A 187 14.69 -13.91 16.75
C ASN A 187 15.62 -15.07 16.38
N PRO A 188 16.95 -14.88 16.49
CA PRO A 188 17.95 -15.85 16.06
C PRO A 188 17.78 -17.22 16.74
N GLY A 189 17.52 -17.26 18.06
CA GLY A 189 17.29 -18.53 18.75
C GLY A 189 16.12 -19.33 18.20
N LEU A 190 15.02 -18.68 17.80
CA LEU A 190 13.91 -19.37 17.14
C LEU A 190 14.26 -19.74 15.70
N ALA A 191 14.97 -18.88 14.98
CA ALA A 191 15.40 -19.15 13.61
C ALA A 191 16.32 -20.38 13.54
N ASP A 192 17.22 -20.53 14.51
CA ASP A 192 18.13 -21.68 14.64
C ASP A 192 17.33 -22.95 14.92
N LEU A 193 16.42 -22.94 15.91
CA LEU A 193 15.55 -24.07 16.22
C LEU A 193 14.73 -24.53 15.00
N ILE A 194 14.12 -23.59 14.27
CA ILE A 194 13.37 -23.91 13.04
C ILE A 194 14.31 -24.53 12.00
N THR A 195 15.50 -23.96 11.82
CA THR A 195 16.47 -24.44 10.83
C THR A 195 16.99 -25.83 11.16
N GLU A 196 17.26 -26.13 12.42
CA GLU A 196 17.65 -27.47 12.88
C GLU A 196 16.53 -28.50 12.66
N SER A 197 15.27 -28.07 12.81
CA SER A 197 14.11 -28.96 12.74
C SER A 197 13.66 -29.28 11.32
N ILE A 198 13.66 -28.28 10.42
CA ILE A 198 13.07 -28.42 9.07
C ILE A 198 14.01 -27.98 7.93
N GLY A 199 15.26 -27.63 8.24
CA GLY A 199 16.23 -27.07 7.29
C GLY A 199 16.07 -25.57 7.09
N SER A 200 16.96 -24.93 6.31
CA SER A 200 17.00 -23.47 6.12
C SER A 200 16.16 -22.93 4.96
N GLY A 201 15.43 -23.80 4.24
CA GLY A 201 14.66 -23.42 3.06
C GLY A 201 13.55 -22.39 3.36
N TRP A 202 13.01 -22.39 4.60
CA TRP A 202 11.99 -21.44 5.06
C TRP A 202 12.37 -19.95 4.95
N LEU A 203 13.68 -19.63 4.93
CA LEU A 203 14.14 -18.25 4.72
C LEU A 203 13.81 -17.74 3.31
N LYS A 204 13.78 -18.64 2.32
CA LYS A 204 13.44 -18.35 0.93
C LYS A 204 11.96 -18.61 0.65
N ASP A 205 11.44 -19.71 1.17
CA ASP A 205 10.06 -20.16 0.97
C ASP A 205 9.33 -20.33 2.31
N PRO A 206 8.56 -19.32 2.76
CA PRO A 206 7.87 -19.36 4.04
C PRO A 206 6.83 -20.49 4.18
N GLU A 207 6.35 -21.08 3.08
CA GLU A 207 5.40 -22.20 3.14
C GLU A 207 6.01 -23.43 3.83
N GLU A 208 7.34 -23.56 3.82
CA GLU A 208 8.03 -24.63 4.54
C GLU A 208 7.81 -24.60 6.05
N LEU A 209 7.45 -23.45 6.64
CA LEU A 209 7.11 -23.35 8.06
C LEU A 209 5.94 -24.28 8.44
N SER A 210 5.10 -24.67 7.49
CA SER A 210 4.03 -25.66 7.70
C SER A 210 4.56 -27.02 8.18
N LYS A 211 5.81 -27.39 7.85
CA LYS A 211 6.46 -28.63 8.33
C LYS A 211 6.64 -28.65 9.86
N LEU A 212 6.62 -27.49 10.52
CA LEU A 212 6.67 -27.39 11.98
C LEU A 212 5.42 -28.03 12.64
N MET A 213 4.33 -28.23 11.89
CA MET A 213 3.16 -28.95 12.40
C MET A 213 3.47 -30.39 12.81
N ASN A 214 4.56 -30.99 12.33
CA ASN A 214 5.00 -32.31 12.77
C ASN A 214 5.55 -32.34 14.20
N PHE A 215 5.87 -31.18 14.78
CA PHE A 215 6.49 -31.06 16.10
C PHE A 215 5.51 -30.61 17.20
N THR A 216 4.21 -30.48 16.90
CA THR A 216 3.23 -30.04 17.91
C THR A 216 3.07 -31.01 19.09
N GLY A 217 3.46 -32.27 18.92
CA GLY A 217 3.46 -33.29 19.98
C GLY A 217 4.86 -33.64 20.51
N ASP A 218 5.92 -32.97 20.02
CA ASP A 218 7.30 -33.21 20.44
C ASP A 218 7.61 -32.37 21.67
N SER A 219 7.68 -33.01 22.84
CA SER A 219 7.96 -32.34 24.11
C SER A 219 9.32 -31.63 24.12
N ALA A 220 10.35 -32.21 23.49
CA ALA A 220 11.68 -31.63 23.46
C ALA A 220 11.70 -30.35 22.61
N PHE A 221 11.00 -30.35 21.47
CA PHE A 221 10.84 -29.16 20.65
C PHE A 221 10.09 -28.05 21.41
N LEU A 222 8.99 -28.39 22.06
CA LEU A 222 8.17 -27.44 22.81
C LEU A 222 8.93 -26.82 23.99
N GLU A 223 9.69 -27.61 24.75
CA GLU A 223 10.54 -27.11 25.84
C GLU A 223 11.60 -26.11 25.33
N GLN A 224 12.24 -26.40 24.20
CA GLN A 224 13.21 -25.47 23.59
C GLN A 224 12.53 -24.20 23.09
N PHE A 225 11.37 -24.31 22.45
CA PHE A 225 10.57 -23.18 21.99
C PHE A 225 10.16 -22.25 23.15
N GLU A 226 9.71 -22.83 24.28
CA GLU A 226 9.37 -22.09 25.49
C GLU A 226 10.59 -21.41 26.11
N ARG A 227 11.73 -22.10 26.19
CA ARG A 227 12.99 -21.53 26.66
C ARG A 227 13.40 -20.30 25.83
N ILE A 228 13.36 -20.41 24.51
CA ILE A 228 13.66 -19.30 23.59
C ILE A 228 12.69 -18.13 23.83
N LYS A 229 11.40 -18.39 24.03
CA LYS A 229 10.43 -17.35 24.36
C LYS A 229 10.79 -16.64 25.67
N HIS A 230 11.15 -17.39 26.71
CA HIS A 230 11.55 -16.82 27.99
C HIS A 230 12.82 -15.97 27.88
N GLU A 231 13.84 -16.45 27.18
CA GLU A 231 15.07 -15.69 26.89
C GLU A 231 14.76 -14.38 26.15
N ASN A 232 13.83 -14.40 25.19
CA ASN A 232 13.38 -13.20 24.50
C ASN A 232 12.70 -12.20 25.45
N LYS A 233 11.91 -12.68 26.42
CA LYS A 233 11.29 -11.84 27.46
C LYS A 233 12.34 -11.23 28.38
N VAL A 234 13.36 -11.99 28.78
CA VAL A 234 14.50 -11.48 29.57
C VAL A 234 15.22 -10.37 28.81
N ARG A 235 15.50 -10.56 27.52
CA ARG A 235 16.14 -9.51 26.70
C ARG A 235 15.27 -8.23 26.62
N LEU A 236 13.97 -8.37 26.43
CA LEU A 236 13.06 -7.22 26.40
C LEU A 236 12.95 -6.52 27.77
N ALA A 237 12.88 -7.27 28.87
CA ALA A 237 12.84 -6.70 30.22
C ALA A 237 14.11 -5.90 30.55
N ASN A 238 15.28 -6.42 30.17
CA ASN A 238 16.55 -5.71 30.32
C ASN A 238 16.59 -4.43 29.49
N TYR A 239 16.11 -4.48 28.24
CA TYR A 239 15.99 -3.31 27.37
C TYR A 239 15.08 -2.23 27.97
N LEU A 240 13.89 -2.60 28.46
CA LEU A 240 12.96 -1.64 29.06
C LEU A 240 13.51 -1.02 30.35
N LYS A 241 14.24 -1.80 31.16
CA LYS A 241 14.91 -1.28 32.35
C LYS A 241 15.98 -0.26 32.01
N GLN A 242 16.72 -0.46 30.91
CA GLN A 242 17.76 0.45 30.45
C GLN A 242 17.17 1.73 29.83
N GLU A 243 16.17 1.60 28.96
CA GLU A 243 15.65 2.73 28.17
C GLU A 243 14.65 3.60 28.92
N VAL A 244 13.79 2.99 29.75
CA VAL A 244 12.69 3.72 30.42
C VAL A 244 12.62 3.49 31.93
N GLY A 245 13.60 2.77 32.50
CA GLY A 245 13.70 2.54 33.95
C GLY A 245 12.66 1.57 34.52
N VAL A 246 11.83 0.95 33.68
CA VAL A 246 10.75 0.05 34.12
C VAL A 246 11.28 -1.38 34.25
N SER A 247 11.12 -1.98 35.44
CA SER A 247 11.39 -3.41 35.66
C SER A 247 10.08 -4.19 35.55
N ILE A 248 10.08 -5.25 34.72
CA ILE A 248 8.92 -6.13 34.51
C ILE A 248 9.28 -7.59 34.84
N ASP A 249 8.31 -8.36 35.33
CA ASP A 249 8.47 -9.77 35.66
C ASP A 249 8.48 -10.65 34.39
N THR A 250 9.57 -11.37 34.14
CA THR A 250 9.72 -12.24 32.96
C THR A 250 8.89 -13.53 33.05
N HIS A 251 8.25 -13.81 34.18
CA HIS A 251 7.28 -14.90 34.34
C HIS A 251 5.82 -14.45 34.06
N SER A 252 5.53 -13.15 34.01
CA SER A 252 4.19 -12.64 33.68
C SER A 252 3.85 -12.78 32.20
N LEU A 253 2.57 -12.70 31.83
CA LEU A 253 2.19 -12.52 30.42
C LEU A 253 2.72 -11.16 29.90
N PHE A 254 3.28 -11.15 28.69
CA PHE A 254 3.65 -9.91 27.99
C PHE A 254 2.56 -9.58 26.96
N ASP A 255 1.63 -8.72 27.35
CA ASP A 255 0.60 -8.18 26.45
C ASP A 255 1.14 -6.93 25.73
N VAL A 256 1.18 -6.96 24.39
CA VAL A 256 1.85 -5.94 23.57
C VAL A 256 0.93 -5.40 22.48
N GLN A 257 0.65 -4.09 22.55
CA GLN A 257 -0.06 -3.35 21.50
C GLN A 257 0.83 -2.28 20.86
N ALA A 258 1.72 -2.68 19.94
CA ALA A 258 2.61 -1.77 19.22
C ALA A 258 2.05 -1.38 17.83
N LYS A 259 1.58 -0.13 17.69
CA LYS A 259 1.08 0.45 16.43
C LYS A 259 0.89 1.97 16.55
N ARG A 260 0.76 2.68 15.43
CA ARG A 260 0.41 4.12 15.40
C ARG A 260 -0.79 4.39 16.32
N LEU A 261 -0.78 5.49 17.05
CA LEU A 261 -1.90 5.88 17.91
C LEU A 261 -3.04 6.43 17.04
N HIS A 262 -4.20 5.78 17.06
CA HIS A 262 -5.37 6.18 16.27
C HIS A 262 -6.65 5.57 16.84
N GLU A 263 -7.77 6.30 16.83
CA GLU A 263 -9.05 5.86 17.38
C GLU A 263 -9.51 4.47 16.88
N TYR A 264 -9.45 4.20 15.57
CA TYR A 264 -9.85 2.89 15.02
C TYR A 264 -8.97 1.72 15.49
N LYS A 265 -7.76 2.00 16.01
CA LYS A 265 -6.86 0.98 16.57
C LYS A 265 -7.17 0.69 18.04
N ARG A 266 -8.05 1.48 18.67
CA ARG A 266 -8.65 1.24 19.98
C ARG A 266 -7.64 1.05 21.13
N GLN A 267 -6.54 1.81 21.14
CA GLN A 267 -5.64 1.85 22.30
C GLN A 267 -6.37 2.28 23.58
N LEU A 268 -7.31 3.22 23.47
CA LEU A 268 -8.15 3.64 24.60
C LEU A 268 -8.97 2.48 25.18
N MET A 269 -9.55 1.64 24.31
CA MET A 269 -10.28 0.44 24.74
C MET A 269 -9.37 -0.52 25.51
N ASN A 270 -8.12 -0.69 25.05
CA ASN A 270 -7.15 -1.51 25.76
C ASN A 270 -6.82 -0.94 27.15
N VAL A 271 -6.64 0.38 27.26
CA VAL A 271 -6.43 1.05 28.56
C VAL A 271 -7.63 0.88 29.50
N ILE A 272 -8.86 0.99 29.00
CA ILE A 272 -10.07 0.75 29.80
C ILE A 272 -10.09 -0.69 30.33
N HIS A 273 -9.64 -1.66 29.54
CA HIS A 273 -9.52 -3.05 29.97
C HIS A 273 -8.46 -3.24 31.07
N ILE A 274 -7.30 -2.59 30.95
CA ILE A 274 -6.27 -2.56 31.99
C ILE A 274 -6.81 -1.95 33.28
N LEU A 275 -7.55 -0.84 33.20
CA LEU A 275 -8.19 -0.21 34.37
C LEU A 275 -9.19 -1.15 35.04
N ARG A 276 -10.00 -1.86 34.25
CA ARG A 276 -10.92 -2.87 34.79
C ARG A 276 -10.17 -3.95 35.58
N TYR A 277 -9.13 -4.54 35.01
CA TYR A 277 -8.33 -5.54 35.72
C TYR A 277 -7.70 -4.98 36.99
N TYR A 278 -7.20 -3.75 36.94
CA TYR A 278 -6.63 -3.09 38.11
C TYR A 278 -7.65 -2.93 39.26
N PHE A 279 -8.93 -2.65 38.96
CA PHE A 279 -9.97 -2.53 39.97
C PHE A 279 -10.57 -3.87 40.43
N GLU A 280 -10.35 -4.96 39.70
CA GLU A 280 -10.76 -6.32 40.10
C GLU A 280 -9.73 -7.01 41.01
N LEU A 281 -8.47 -6.55 41.00
CA LEU A 281 -7.38 -7.02 41.88
C LEU A 281 -7.46 -6.39 43.27
#